data_AF-A0A2J8WP53-F1
#
_entry.id   AF-A0A2J8WP53-F1
#
_cell.length_a   1.000
_cell.length_b   1.000
_cell.length_c   1.000
_cell.angle_alpha   90.00
_cell.angle_beta   90.00
_cell.angle_gamma   90.00
#
_symmetry.space_group_name_H-M   'P 1'
#
loop_
_entity.id
_entity.type
_entity.pdbx_description
1 polymer ?
#
loop_
_entity_poly.entity_id
_entity_poly.type
_entity_poly.pdbx_seq_one_letter_code
_entity_poly.pdbx_strand_id
1 'polypeptide(L)'
;MQEKYPDAVYLSEGPSSCSMGIRSASRPGFELVIVWRIQIDEDGKVFPKLDLLTKVPQRALELDKNRAIETAPLSFRTLVGLFGIEAALESLIKSLCAEENN
;
A
#
# COMPACT_ATOMS: atom_id res chain seq x y z
N MET A 1 -11.76 -5.49 -0.52
CA MET A 1 -10.71 -4.85 -1.35
C MET A 1 -10.37 -5.67 -2.59
N GLN A 2 -9.89 -6.91 -2.48
CA GLN A 2 -9.59 -7.76 -3.65
C GLN A 2 -10.80 -7.97 -4.58
N GLU A 3 -11.98 -8.25 -4.03
CA GLU A 3 -13.21 -8.40 -4.83
C GLU A 3 -13.60 -7.11 -5.58
N LYS A 4 -13.30 -5.94 -4.99
CA LYS A 4 -13.59 -4.63 -5.58
C LYS A 4 -12.57 -4.24 -6.66
N TYR A 5 -11.34 -4.75 -6.57
CA TYR A 5 -10.21 -4.41 -7.44
C TYR A 5 -9.41 -5.67 -7.82
N PRO A 6 -9.99 -6.65 -8.51
CA PRO A 6 -9.34 -7.95 -8.73
C PRO A 6 -8.07 -7.86 -9.60
N ASP A 7 -8.00 -6.87 -10.50
CA ASP A 7 -6.84 -6.69 -11.39
C ASP A 7 -5.68 -5.95 -10.71
N ALA A 8 -5.99 -5.12 -9.72
CA ALA A 8 -5.02 -4.27 -9.04
C ALA A 8 -4.55 -4.86 -7.71
N VAL A 9 -5.42 -5.55 -6.98
CA VAL A 9 -5.18 -5.99 -5.62
C VAL A 9 -5.06 -7.51 -5.56
N TYR A 10 -4.05 -8.00 -4.85
CA TYR A 10 -3.86 -9.43 -4.64
C TYR A 10 -3.34 -9.74 -3.24
N LEU A 11 -3.64 -10.93 -2.73
CA LEU A 11 -3.15 -11.43 -1.46
C LEU A 11 -2.00 -12.40 -1.71
N SER A 12 -0.86 -12.18 -1.06
CA SER A 12 0.37 -12.96 -1.32
C SER A 12 0.21 -14.43 -0.94
N GLU A 13 -0.56 -14.72 0.11
CA GLU A 13 -0.76 -16.08 0.65
C GLU A 13 -2.25 -16.41 0.86
N GLY A 14 -3.14 -15.78 0.10
CA GLY A 14 -4.59 -15.97 0.23
C GLY A 14 -5.20 -15.31 1.49
N PRO A 15 -6.39 -15.75 1.94
CA PRO A 15 -7.17 -15.02 2.96
C PRO A 15 -6.52 -14.88 4.33
N SER A 16 -5.55 -15.76 4.66
CA SER A 16 -4.81 -15.72 5.93
C SER A 16 -3.50 -14.94 5.85
N SER A 17 -3.21 -14.31 4.70
CA SER A 17 -1.96 -13.56 4.51
C SER A 17 -1.87 -12.39 5.49
N CYS A 18 -0.65 -11.98 5.81
CA CYS A 18 -0.36 -10.74 6.54
C CYS A 18 0.03 -9.58 5.61
N SER A 19 -0.12 -9.78 4.30
CA SER A 19 0.23 -8.79 3.29
C SER A 19 -0.73 -8.78 2.09
N MET A 20 -0.85 -7.60 1.49
CA MET A 20 -1.65 -7.35 0.28
C MET A 20 -0.83 -6.49 -0.67
N GLY A 21 -0.68 -6.97 -1.90
CA GLY A 21 -0.04 -6.22 -2.97
C GLY A 21 -1.06 -5.41 -3.77
N ILE A 22 -0.65 -4.21 -4.18
CA ILE A 22 -1.36 -3.36 -5.13
C ILE A 22 -0.41 -3.10 -6.30
N ARG A 23 -0.87 -3.39 -7.51
CA ARG A 23 -0.15 -3.18 -8.77
C ARG A 23 -1.06 -2.51 -9.79
N SER A 24 -0.48 -1.82 -10.75
CA SER A 24 -1.22 -1.32 -11.91
C SER A 24 -0.75 -2.01 -13.17
N ALA A 25 -1.70 -2.44 -14.01
CA ALA A 25 -1.39 -2.96 -15.34
C ALA A 25 -0.69 -1.93 -16.23
N SER A 26 -0.98 -0.63 -16.03
CA SER A 26 -0.36 0.47 -16.79
C SER A 26 1.07 0.76 -16.38
N ARG A 27 1.51 0.30 -15.19
CA ARG A 27 2.84 0.59 -14.61
C ARG A 27 3.51 -0.70 -14.15
N PRO A 28 3.91 -1.58 -15.08
CA PRO A 28 4.54 -2.85 -14.73
C PRO A 28 5.84 -2.63 -13.96
N GLY A 29 6.05 -3.43 -12.91
CA GLY A 29 7.22 -3.34 -12.03
C GLY A 29 7.09 -2.35 -10.88
N PHE A 30 6.06 -1.49 -10.87
CA PHE A 30 5.68 -0.71 -9.70
C PHE A 30 4.65 -1.47 -8.86
N GLU A 31 4.94 -1.57 -7.58
CA GLU A 31 4.14 -2.35 -6.66
C GLU A 31 4.18 -1.73 -5.26
N LEU A 32 3.00 -1.65 -4.65
CA LEU A 32 2.82 -1.20 -3.27
C LEU A 32 2.37 -2.40 -2.45
N VAL A 33 3.15 -2.79 -1.44
CA VAL A 33 2.83 -3.93 -0.59
C VAL A 33 2.46 -3.43 0.79
N ILE A 34 1.20 -3.61 1.17
CA ILE A 34 0.73 -3.31 2.52
C ILE A 34 0.95 -4.54 3.38
N VAL A 35 1.64 -4.35 4.49
CA VAL A 35 1.87 -5.39 5.51
C VAL A 35 1.13 -5.02 6.78
N TRP A 36 0.50 -6.00 7.43
CA TRP A 36 -0.13 -5.79 8.73
C TRP A 36 0.37 -6.78 9.76
N ARG A 37 0.50 -6.29 10.99
CA ARG A 37 0.78 -7.10 12.16
C ARG A 37 -0.16 -6.71 13.28
N ILE A 38 -0.59 -7.70 14.04
CA ILE A 38 -1.29 -7.47 15.30
C ILE A 38 -0.22 -7.26 16.37
N GLN A 39 -0.26 -6.13 17.06
CA GLN A 39 0.55 -5.86 18.24
C GLN A 39 -0.35 -5.91 19.48
N ILE A 40 0.19 -6.45 20.56
CA ILE A 40 -0.44 -6.43 21.87
C ILE A 40 0.52 -5.65 22.76
N ASP A 41 0.00 -4.62 23.45
CA ASP A 41 0.80 -3.87 24.42
C ASP A 41 0.85 -4.59 25.78
N GLU A 42 1.56 -3.99 26.73
CA GLU A 42 1.73 -4.54 28.09
C GLU A 42 0.41 -4.62 28.86
N ASP A 43 -0.58 -3.78 28.52
CA ASP A 43 -1.92 -3.77 29.10
C ASP A 43 -2.87 -4.79 28.43
N GLY A 44 -2.37 -5.57 27.46
CA GLY A 44 -3.16 -6.54 26.71
C GLY A 44 -4.03 -5.92 25.61
N LYS A 45 -3.85 -4.64 25.30
CA LYS A 45 -4.61 -3.95 24.27
C LYS A 45 -4.07 -4.31 22.89
N VAL A 46 -4.99 -4.68 22.01
CA VAL A 46 -4.69 -5.14 20.66
C VAL A 46 -4.74 -3.97 19.69
N PHE A 47 -3.67 -3.79 18.90
CA PHE A 47 -3.59 -2.78 17.87
C PHE A 47 -3.14 -3.39 16.54
N PRO A 48 -3.90 -3.18 15.45
CA PRO A 48 -3.42 -3.49 14.13
C PRO A 48 -2.41 -2.40 13.70
N LYS A 49 -1.20 -2.80 13.36
CA LYS A 49 -0.22 -1.91 12.74
C LYS A 49 -0.12 -2.25 11.26
N LEU A 50 -0.44 -1.28 10.43
CA LEU A 50 -0.24 -1.35 8.99
C LEU A 50 1.02 -0.57 8.62
N ASP A 51 1.77 -1.10 7.66
CA ASP A 51 2.87 -0.39 7.03
C ASP A 51 2.86 -0.64 5.52
N LEU A 52 3.63 0.17 4.79
CA LEU A 52 3.74 0.10 3.34
C LEU A 52 5.18 -0.15 2.93
N LEU A 53 5.38 -1.08 2.01
CA LEU A 53 6.62 -1.32 1.30
C LEU A 53 6.44 -0.93 -0.15
N THR A 54 7.40 -0.17 -0.69
CA THR A 54 7.42 0.24 -2.08
C THR A 54 8.41 -0.63 -2.85
N LYS A 55 7.94 -1.24 -3.93
CA LYS A 55 8.78 -1.97 -4.88
C LYS A 55 8.70 -1.26 -6.21
N VAL A 56 9.82 -0.68 -6.60
CA VAL A 56 9.92 0.12 -7.83
C VAL A 56 11.13 -0.30 -8.64
N PRO A 57 11.11 -0.15 -9.97
CA PRO A 57 12.29 -0.38 -10.80
C PRO A 57 13.41 0.59 -10.42
N GLN A 58 14.66 0.14 -10.47
CA GLN A 58 15.82 0.97 -10.12
C GLN A 58 15.87 2.29 -10.91
N ARG A 59 15.57 2.26 -12.21
CA ARG A 59 15.50 3.47 -13.05
C ARG A 59 14.47 4.50 -12.54
N ALA A 60 13.36 4.04 -11.97
CA ALA A 60 12.36 4.93 -11.39
C ALA A 60 12.84 5.55 -10.08
N LEU A 61 13.62 4.79 -9.29
CA LEU A 61 14.24 5.32 -8.07
C LEU A 61 15.24 6.43 -8.39
N GLU A 62 16.02 6.30 -9.46
CA GLU A 62 16.94 7.35 -9.94
C GLU A 62 16.22 8.64 -10.37
N LEU A 63 14.96 8.52 -10.79
CA LEU A 63 14.11 9.64 -11.21
C LEU A 63 13.35 10.28 -10.04
N ASP A 64 13.35 9.65 -8.86
CA ASP A 64 12.61 10.11 -7.67
C ASP A 64 13.33 11.26 -6.95
N LYS A 65 13.31 12.44 -7.58
CA LYS A 65 13.95 13.66 -7.03
C LYS A 65 13.37 14.11 -5.69
N ASN A 66 12.12 13.73 -5.40
CA ASN A 66 11.40 14.16 -4.21
C ASN A 66 11.44 13.13 -3.08
N ARG A 67 12.16 12.00 -3.27
CA ARG A 67 12.19 10.88 -2.32
C ARG A 67 10.78 10.40 -1.98
N ALA A 68 9.86 10.44 -2.93
CA ALA A 68 8.48 9.99 -2.79
C ALA A 68 8.43 8.49 -2.44
N ILE A 69 9.36 7.68 -2.98
CA ILE A 69 9.43 6.24 -2.72
C ILE A 69 9.85 5.94 -1.28
N GLU A 70 10.82 6.70 -0.77
CA GLU A 70 11.33 6.56 0.59
C GLU A 70 10.33 7.10 1.63
N THR A 71 9.64 8.20 1.30
CA THR A 71 8.68 8.84 2.21
C THR A 71 7.31 8.17 2.18
N ALA A 72 7.00 7.36 1.16
CA ALA A 72 5.71 6.69 1.00
C ALA A 72 5.21 5.94 2.26
N PRO A 73 6.04 5.16 3.00
CA PRO A 73 5.57 4.49 4.22
C PRO A 73 5.08 5.48 5.28
N LEU A 74 5.78 6.59 5.46
CA LEU A 74 5.38 7.63 6.41
C LEU A 74 4.09 8.34 5.96
N SER A 75 4.01 8.69 4.68
CA SER A 75 2.81 9.31 4.09
C SER A 75 1.59 8.39 4.22
N PHE A 76 1.77 7.08 4.00
CA PHE A 76 0.70 6.09 4.17
C PHE A 76 0.22 6.02 5.62
N ARG A 77 1.13 5.96 6.61
CA ARG A 77 0.73 5.97 8.03
C ARG A 77 -0.04 7.23 8.40
N THR A 78 0.34 8.37 7.82
CA THR A 78 -0.39 9.64 8.00
C THR A 78 -1.79 9.56 7.40
N LEU A 79 -1.94 9.02 6.19
CA LEU A 79 -3.25 8.81 5.55
C LEU A 79 -4.14 7.89 6.38
N VAL A 80 -3.60 6.78 6.91
CA VAL A 80 -4.34 5.86 7.78
C VAL A 80 -4.80 6.56 9.06
N GLY A 81 -3.94 7.38 9.67
CA GLY A 81 -4.31 8.14 10.87
C GLY A 81 -5.38 9.21 10.63
N LEU A 82 -5.40 9.82 9.44
CA LEU A 82 -6.33 10.88 9.09
C LEU A 82 -7.68 10.36 8.59
N PHE A 83 -7.67 9.35 7.72
CA PHE A 83 -8.85 8.88 7.00
C PHE A 83 -9.33 7.49 7.43
N GLY A 84 -8.57 6.79 8.28
CA GLY A 84 -8.80 5.39 8.58
C GLY A 84 -8.28 4.46 7.49
N ILE A 85 -8.27 3.16 7.80
CA ILE A 85 -7.64 2.13 6.96
C ILE A 85 -8.32 2.03 5.59
N GLU A 86 -9.64 1.89 5.56
CA GLU A 86 -10.37 1.64 4.31
C GLU A 86 -10.20 2.77 3.29
N ALA A 87 -10.38 4.02 3.74
CA ALA A 87 -10.23 5.19 2.88
C ALA A 87 -8.77 5.40 2.43
N ALA A 88 -7.79 5.16 3.30
CA ALA A 88 -6.38 5.24 2.91
C ALA A 88 -6.01 4.21 1.83
N LEU A 89 -6.52 2.98 1.95
CA LEU A 89 -6.34 1.93 0.95
C LEU A 89 -7.00 2.30 -0.38
N GLU A 90 -8.24 2.78 -0.34
CA GLU A 90 -8.97 3.24 -1.52
C GLU A 90 -8.21 4.35 -2.25
N SER A 91 -7.69 5.34 -1.51
CA SER A 91 -6.88 6.43 -2.06
C SER A 91 -5.59 5.94 -2.72
N LEU A 92 -4.89 4.97 -2.11
CA LEU A 92 -3.69 4.38 -2.69
C LEU A 92 -3.98 3.63 -3.99
N ILE A 93 -5.02 2.79 -4.00
CA ILE A 93 -5.42 2.02 -5.18
C ILE A 93 -5.75 2.99 -6.32
N LYS A 94 -6.57 4.02 -6.05
CA LYS A 94 -6.88 5.05 -7.03
C LYS A 94 -5.65 5.81 -7.49
N SER A 95 -4.72 6.15 -6.62
CA SER A 95 -3.51 6.87 -7.01
C SER A 95 -2.57 6.05 -7.89
N LEU A 96 -2.46 4.73 -7.65
CA LEU A 96 -1.57 3.86 -8.43
C LEU A 96 -2.22 3.40 -9.74
N CYS A 97 -3.53 3.16 -9.72
CA CYS A 97 -4.30 2.59 -10.81
C CYS A 97 -5.17 3.60 -11.55
N ALA A 98 -5.14 4.88 -11.19
CA ALA A 98 -5.79 5.93 -12.00
C ALA A 98 -5.26 5.85 -13.42
N GLU A 99 -6.18 5.66 -14.36
CA GLU A 99 -5.90 5.87 -15.77
C GLU A 99 -5.51 7.35 -15.94
N GLU A 100 -4.42 7.60 -16.66
CA GLU A 100 -4.09 8.95 -17.10
C GLU A 100 -5.20 9.38 -18.05
N ASN A 101 -6.15 10.17 -17.54
CA ASN A 101 -7.06 10.95 -18.38
C ASN A 101 -6.21 11.98 -19.13
N ASN A 102 -5.68 11.58 -20.29
CA ASN A 102 -5.14 12.49 -21.31
C ASN A 102 -6.26 13.30 -21.95
#